data_AF-A0A7V8WIK8-F1
#
_entry.id   AF-A0A7V8WIK8-F1
#
_cell.length_a   1.000
_cell.length_b   1.000
_cell.length_c   1.000
_cell.angle_alpha   90.00
_cell.angle_beta   90.00
_cell.angle_gamma   90.00
#
_symmetry.space_group_name_H-M   'P 1'
#
loop_
_entity.id
_entity.type
_entity.pdbx_description
1 polymer ?
#
loop_
_entity_poly.entity_id
_entity_poly.type
_entity_poly.pdbx_seq_one_letter_code
_entity_poly.pdbx_strand_id
1 'polypeptide(L)' 'MTRIAGSSHGESRLRMLRVVRRGDRHDPRDLTISFRFEGEFSAAFLEGRSDILLPGETIKNLVHS' A
#
# COMPACT_ATOMS: atom_id res chain seq x y z
N MET A 1 -23.92 -21.59 1.19
CA MET A 1 -22.45 -21.50 1.20
C MET A 1 -22.06 -20.03 1.13
N THR A 2 -21.20 -19.57 2.03
CA THR A 2 -20.78 -18.16 2.08
C THR A 2 -19.78 -17.88 0.96
N ARG A 3 -19.96 -16.77 0.25
CA ARG A 3 -19.08 -16.35 -0.86
C ARG A 3 -18.65 -14.89 -0.67
N ILE A 4 -17.40 -14.61 -0.97
CA ILE A 4 -16.86 -13.24 -1.04
C ILE A 4 -17.21 -12.65 -2.41
N ALA A 5 -17.94 -11.54 -2.43
CA ALA A 5 -18.34 -10.86 -3.67
C ALA A 5 -17.20 -9.99 -4.24
N GLY A 6 -16.30 -9.51 -3.38
CA GLY A 6 -15.12 -8.74 -3.76
C GLY A 6 -14.19 -8.59 -2.56
N SER A 7 -12.90 -8.52 -2.83
CA SER A 7 -11.88 -8.34 -1.79
C SER A 7 -10.73 -7.48 -2.32
N SER A 8 -10.11 -6.75 -1.40
CA SER A 8 -8.92 -5.94 -1.67
C SER A 8 -8.07 -5.87 -0.42
N HIS A 9 -6.77 -5.71 -0.58
CA HIS A 9 -5.85 -5.48 0.53
C HIS A 9 -4.93 -4.30 0.23
N GLY A 10 -4.23 -3.81 1.24
CA GLY A 10 -3.24 -2.75 1.07
C GLY A 10 -3.01 -1.99 2.37
N GLU A 11 -2.36 -0.84 2.25
CA GLU A 11 -2.00 0.03 3.36
C GLU A 11 -2.55 1.43 3.12
N SER A 12 -2.94 2.11 4.19
CA SER A 12 -3.49 3.47 4.13
C SER A 12 -2.79 4.40 5.09
N ARG A 13 -2.88 5.70 4.85
CA ARG A 13 -2.27 6.74 5.69
C ARG A 13 -0.74 6.64 5.78
N LEU A 14 -0.08 6.16 4.71
CA LEU A 14 1.37 6.21 4.59
C LEU A 14 1.80 7.66 4.38
N ARG A 15 2.63 8.19 5.29
CA ARG A 15 3.07 9.59 5.27
C ARG A 15 4.43 9.70 4.60
N MET A 16 4.54 10.59 3.62
CA MET A 16 5.79 10.81 2.88
C MET A 16 6.05 12.31 2.72
N LEU A 17 7.23 12.76 3.15
CA LEU A 17 7.77 14.06 2.78
C LEU A 17 8.81 13.84 1.66
N ARG A 18 8.51 14.30 0.45
CA ARG A 18 9.45 14.30 -0.69
C ARG A 18 9.99 15.71 -0.86
N VAL A 19 11.31 15.88 -0.76
CA VAL A 19 11.96 17.18 -1.02
C VAL A 19 12.62 17.14 -2.39
N VAL A 20 12.16 18.00 -3.30
CA VAL A 20 12.81 18.23 -4.60
C VAL A 20 13.79 19.38 -4.43
N ARG A 21 15.08 19.12 -4.63
CA ARG A 21 16.13 20.15 -4.52
C ARG A 21 16.40 20.77 -5.89
N ARG A 22 16.41 22.11 -5.98
CA ARG A 22 16.61 22.90 -7.18
C ARG A 22 17.62 24.03 -6.90
N GLY A 23 18.91 23.71 -6.99
CA GLY A 23 19.97 24.67 -6.68
C GLY A 23 19.89 25.14 -5.22
N ASP A 24 19.71 26.44 -5.03
CA ASP A 24 19.54 27.10 -3.73
C ASP A 24 18.12 27.02 -3.16
N ARG A 25 17.15 26.50 -3.94
CA ARG A 25 15.76 26.36 -3.54
C ARG A 25 15.38 24.89 -3.28
N HIS A 26 14.61 24.66 -2.22
CA HIS A 26 13.97 23.38 -1.93
C HIS A 26 12.45 23.47 -2.12
N ASP A 27 11.87 22.48 -2.79
CA ASP A 27 10.43 22.34 -2.98
C ASP A 27 9.93 21.08 -2.24
N PRO A 28 9.43 21.22 -0.98
CA PRO A 28 8.88 20.11 -0.23
C PRO A 28 7.47 19.73 -0.71
N ARG A 29 7.16 18.43 -0.65
CA ARG A 29 5.82 17.87 -0.87
C ARG A 29 5.49 16.90 0.25
N ASP A 30 4.47 17.24 1.05
CA ASP A 30 3.90 16.35 2.06
C ASP A 30 2.71 15.61 1.44
N LEU A 31 2.76 14.28 1.48
CA LEU A 31 1.80 13.39 0.88
C LEU A 31 1.28 12.40 1.93
N THR A 32 -0.02 12.13 1.85
CA THR A 32 -0.64 10.98 2.50
C THR A 32 -1.10 10.02 1.41
N ILE A 33 -0.53 8.82 1.41
CA ILE A 33 -0.67 7.85 0.32
C ILE A 33 -1.44 6.62 0.84
N SER A 34 -2.29 6.07 -0.01
CA SER A 34 -2.99 4.81 0.22
C SER A 34 -2.82 3.90 -0.99
N PHE A 35 -2.56 2.62 -0.73
CA PHE A 35 -2.48 1.57 -1.74
C PHE A 35 -3.64 0.60 -1.54
N ARG A 36 -4.23 0.19 -2.66
CA ARG A 36 -5.24 -0.86 -2.71
C ARG A 36 -4.91 -1.78 -3.87
N PHE A 37 -4.72 -3.05 -3.56
CA PHE A 37 -4.56 -4.13 -4.52
C PHE A 37 -5.88 -4.87 -4.66
N GLU A 38 -6.24 -5.15 -5.90
CA GLU A 38 -7.42 -5.91 -6.28
C GLU A 38 -6.97 -7.18 -7.02
N GLY A 39 -7.68 -8.27 -6.82
CA GLY A 39 -7.31 -9.57 -7.34
C GLY A 39 -8.01 -10.70 -6.60
N GLU A 40 -7.51 -11.92 -6.76
CA GLU A 40 -8.07 -13.06 -6.06
C GLU A 40 -7.44 -13.22 -4.66
N PHE A 41 -8.11 -12.68 -3.65
CA PHE A 41 -7.70 -12.78 -2.24
C PHE A 41 -8.62 -13.69 -1.41
N SER A 42 -9.59 -14.37 -2.01
CA SER A 42 -10.57 -15.16 -1.26
C SER A 42 -9.93 -16.17 -0.30
N ALA A 43 -8.82 -16.81 -0.71
CA ALA A 43 -8.08 -17.74 0.16
C ALA A 43 -7.42 -17.07 1.39
N ALA A 44 -7.06 -15.79 1.32
CA ALA A 44 -6.55 -15.06 2.49
C ALA A 44 -7.64 -14.86 3.54
N PHE A 45 -8.87 -14.56 3.11
CA PHE A 45 -10.01 -14.30 4.01
C PHE A 45 -10.68 -15.59 4.50
N LEU A 46 -10.71 -16.65 3.68
CA LEU A 46 -11.39 -17.91 4.00
C LEU A 46 -10.45 -18.93 4.69
N GLU A 47 -9.18 -18.96 4.29
CA GLU A 47 -8.22 -20.00 4.72
C GLU A 47 -7.02 -19.42 5.50
N GLY A 48 -6.93 -18.09 5.63
CA GLY A 48 -5.82 -17.43 6.33
C GLY A 48 -4.49 -17.47 5.56
N ARG A 49 -4.51 -17.70 4.24
CA ARG A 49 -3.30 -17.71 3.40
C ARG A 49 -2.70 -16.31 3.27
N SER A 50 -1.53 -16.10 3.87
CA SER A 50 -0.82 -14.82 3.83
C SER A 50 0.18 -14.70 2.67
N ASP A 51 0.53 -15.81 2.02
CA ASP A 51 1.51 -15.86 0.92
C ASP A 51 1.04 -15.15 -0.36
N ILE A 52 -0.27 -14.88 -0.45
CA ILE A 52 -0.89 -14.11 -1.54
C ILE A 52 -1.05 -12.62 -1.22
N LEU A 53 -0.64 -12.18 -0.02
CA LEU A 53 -0.71 -10.79 0.41
C LEU A 53 0.68 -10.16 0.38
N LEU A 54 0.78 -8.93 -0.11
CA LEU A 54 2.01 -8.16 0.03
C LEU A 54 2.15 -7.73 1.50
N PRO A 55 3.31 -7.96 2.13
CA PRO A 55 3.55 -7.45 3.49
C PRO A 55 3.43 -5.92 3.53
N GLY A 56 2.81 -5.39 4.59
CA GLY A 56 2.67 -3.94 4.78
C GLY A 56 4.01 -3.20 4.74
N GLU A 57 5.07 -3.81 5.28
CA GLU A 57 6.43 -3.26 5.23
C GLU A 57 6.97 -3.18 3.79
N THR A 58 6.64 -4.15 2.92
CA THR A 58 7.00 -4.08 1.49
C THR A 58 6.30 -2.91 0.81
N ILE A 59 5.02 -2.66 1.12
CA ILE A 59 4.24 -1.54 0.56
C ILE A 59 4.80 -0.21 1.07
N LYS A 60 5.11 -0.10 2.35
CA LYS A 60 5.74 1.08 2.94
C LYS A 60 7.11 1.37 2.31
N ASN A 61 7.94 0.35 2.12
CA ASN A 61 9.24 0.50 1.47
C ASN A 61 9.10 0.96 0.01
N LEU A 62 8.10 0.46 -0.72
CA LEU A 62 7.77 0.95 -2.05
C LEU A 62 7.42 2.45 -2.07
N VAL A 63 6.76 2.96 -1.03
CA VAL A 63 6.46 4.41 -0.93
C VAL A 63 7.72 5.25 -0.74
N HIS A 64 8.75 4.70 -0.11
CA HIS A 64 9.95 5.45 0.27
C HIS A 64 11.17 5.24 -0.64
N SER A 65 11.10 4.32 -1.61
CA SER A 65 12.12 4.17 -2.67
C SER A 65 12.10 5.35 -3.64
#